data_AF-A0A7H0GVH4-F1
#
_entry.id   AF-A0A7H0GVH4-F1
#
_cell.length_a   1.000
_cell.length_b   1.000
_cell.length_c   1.000
_cell.angle_alpha   90.00
_cell.angle_beta   90.00
_cell.angle_gamma   90.00
#
_symmetry.space_group_name_H-M   'P 1'
#
loop_
_entity.id
_entity.type
_entity.pdbx_description
1 polymer ?
#
loop_
_entity_poly.entity_id
_entity_poly.type
_entity_poly.pdbx_seq_one_letter_code
_entity_poly.pdbx_strand_id
1 'polypeptide(L)'
;MTLCLKILFLNVLVHGFFAIYSSLLNSTHYVKTVSWLVALSLALNVGLNLMLLPRFGAVAAALNTLGCAVLVSGGYVWLVQNRAGVAVPWLLLGKLLGGFLLLCAGWYGLQQTLALHWLLESLLATIGFGVLSVVLGLVPLAELKSFLRLGAGAKLPPNAP
;
A
#
# COMPACT_ATOMS: atom_id res chain seq x y z
N MET A 1 15.73 7.22 -17.59
CA MET A 1 14.45 6.49 -17.41
C MET A 1 14.33 5.77 -16.07
N THR A 2 15.36 5.05 -15.62
CA THR A 2 15.36 4.30 -14.34
C THR A 2 15.06 5.15 -13.10
N LEU A 3 15.46 6.42 -13.08
CA LEU A 3 15.19 7.34 -11.97
C LEU A 3 13.69 7.66 -11.80
N CYS A 4 12.96 7.84 -12.91
CA CYS A 4 11.51 8.05 -12.88
C CYS A 4 10.78 6.83 -12.28
N LEU A 5 11.18 5.63 -12.71
CA LEU A 5 10.65 4.37 -12.15
C LEU A 5 10.91 4.24 -10.65
N LYS A 6 12.11 4.60 -10.17
CA LYS A 6 12.41 4.60 -8.73
C LYS A 6 11.52 5.55 -7.93
N ILE A 7 11.26 6.75 -8.47
CA ILE A 7 10.37 7.74 -7.82
C ILE A 7 8.93 7.23 -7.79
N LEU A 8 8.44 6.68 -8.90
CA LEU A 8 7.09 6.13 -8.98
C LEU A 8 6.92 4.90 -8.09
N PHE A 9 7.95 4.07 -7.96
CA PHE A 9 7.94 2.96 -7.02
C PHE A 9 7.84 3.43 -5.56
N LEU A 10 8.57 4.49 -5.19
CA LEU A 10 8.46 5.10 -3.87
C LEU A 10 7.04 5.64 -3.62
N ASN A 11 6.40 6.18 -4.66
CA ASN A 11 5.02 6.67 -4.58
C ASN A 11 4.00 5.56 -4.25
N VAL A 12 4.25 4.31 -4.68
CA VAL A 12 3.39 3.16 -4.33
C VAL A 12 3.36 2.93 -2.80
N LEU A 13 4.49 3.10 -2.12
CA LEU A 13 4.54 2.96 -0.65
C LEU A 13 3.64 4.00 0.03
N VAL A 14 3.66 5.24 -0.45
CA VAL A 14 2.82 6.33 0.06
C VAL A 14 1.34 6.07 -0.23
N HIS A 15 1.01 5.56 -1.42
CA HIS A 15 -0.36 5.19 -1.78
C HIS A 15 -0.95 4.09 -0.90
N GLY A 16 -0.12 3.20 -0.34
CA GLY A 16 -0.58 2.22 0.66
C GLY A 16 -1.21 2.89 1.88
N PHE A 17 -0.59 3.98 2.39
CA PHE A 17 -1.15 4.77 3.48
C PHE A 17 -2.46 5.45 3.10
N PHE A 18 -2.50 6.05 1.91
CA PHE A 18 -3.71 6.64 1.34
C PHE A 18 -4.87 5.64 1.35
N ALA A 19 -4.67 4.42 0.84
CA ALA A 19 -5.71 3.40 0.75
C ALA A 19 -6.25 2.97 2.11
N ILE A 20 -5.37 2.72 3.08
CA ILE A 20 -5.74 2.29 4.44
C ILE A 20 -6.55 3.38 5.15
N TYR A 21 -6.04 4.62 5.18
CA TYR A 21 -6.71 5.70 5.89
C TYR A 21 -7.96 6.21 5.19
N SER A 22 -7.99 6.20 3.85
CA SER A 22 -9.21 6.53 3.10
C SER A 22 -10.34 5.55 3.43
N SER A 23 -10.04 4.25 3.50
CA SER A 23 -11.03 3.23 3.90
C SER A 23 -11.54 3.47 5.34
N LEU A 24 -10.64 3.75 6.29
CA LEU A 24 -11.00 4.08 7.67
C LEU A 24 -11.88 5.34 7.77
N LEU A 25 -11.49 6.42 7.10
CA LEU A 25 -12.23 7.68 7.10
C LEU A 25 -13.60 7.55 6.41
N ASN A 26 -13.69 6.70 5.38
CA ASN A 26 -14.98 6.39 4.76
C ASN A 26 -15.93 5.66 5.71
N SER A 27 -15.39 4.74 6.53
CA SER A 27 -16.20 4.02 7.53
C SER A 27 -16.64 4.89 8.73
N THR A 28 -15.99 6.05 8.94
CA THR A 28 -16.24 6.95 10.09
C THR A 28 -17.04 8.22 9.72
N HIS A 29 -17.79 8.20 8.62
CA HIS A 29 -18.64 9.31 8.14
C HIS A 29 -17.90 10.61 7.74
N TYR A 30 -16.57 10.65 7.69
CA TYR A 30 -15.78 11.84 7.29
C TYR A 30 -15.54 11.97 5.77
N VAL A 31 -16.35 11.29 4.96
CA VAL A 31 -16.21 11.19 3.49
C VAL A 31 -16.08 12.55 2.80
N LYS A 32 -16.86 13.55 3.23
CA LYS A 32 -16.90 14.85 2.56
C LYS A 32 -15.55 15.61 2.64
N THR A 33 -14.89 15.56 3.79
CA THR A 33 -13.57 16.18 4.00
C THR A 33 -12.49 15.42 3.22
N VAL A 34 -12.57 14.09 3.21
CA VAL A 34 -11.66 13.23 2.43
C VAL A 34 -11.74 13.54 0.95
N SER A 35 -12.95 13.55 0.38
CA SER A 35 -13.17 13.80 -1.04
C SER A 35 -12.67 15.18 -1.47
N TRP A 36 -12.81 16.20 -0.63
CA TRP A 36 -12.28 17.53 -0.91
C TRP A 36 -10.76 17.56 -0.96
N LEU A 37 -10.11 16.83 -0.05
CA LEU A 37 -8.66 16.72 0.02
C LEU A 37 -8.08 15.95 -1.19
N VAL A 38 -8.76 14.89 -1.64
CA VAL A 38 -8.44 14.20 -2.91
C VAL A 38 -8.59 15.15 -4.09
N ALA A 39 -9.73 15.84 -4.18
CA ALA A 39 -10.02 16.73 -5.31
C ALA A 39 -8.99 17.86 -5.42
N LEU A 40 -8.62 18.47 -4.29
CA LEU A 40 -7.58 19.50 -4.24
C LEU A 40 -6.23 18.94 -4.70
N SER A 41 -5.84 17.77 -4.22
CA SER A 41 -4.58 17.16 -4.64
C SER A 41 -4.57 16.75 -6.11
N LEU A 42 -5.70 16.30 -6.65
CA LEU A 42 -5.82 15.95 -8.06
C LEU A 42 -5.68 17.21 -8.93
N ALA A 43 -6.40 18.28 -8.56
CA ALA A 43 -6.30 19.56 -9.24
C ALA A 43 -4.87 20.12 -9.22
N LEU A 44 -4.21 20.05 -8.05
CA LEU A 44 -2.83 20.49 -7.88
C LEU A 44 -1.85 19.61 -8.68
N ASN A 45 -2.03 18.29 -8.67
CA ASN A 45 -1.20 17.36 -9.43
C ASN A 45 -1.29 17.63 -10.94
N VAL A 46 -2.51 17.71 -11.46
CA VAL A 46 -2.76 17.97 -12.89
C VAL A 46 -2.27 19.36 -13.29
N GLY A 47 -2.55 20.39 -12.48
CA GLY A 47 -2.11 21.76 -12.74
C GLY A 47 -0.59 21.89 -12.78
N LEU A 48 0.10 21.35 -11.77
CA LEU A 48 1.57 21.35 -11.75
C LEU A 48 2.16 20.50 -12.87
N ASN A 49 1.56 19.35 -13.20
CA ASN A 49 2.04 18.54 -14.32
C ASN A 49 1.88 19.29 -15.64
N LEU A 50 0.78 19.99 -15.90
CA LEU A 50 0.58 20.79 -17.11
C LEU A 50 1.64 21.91 -17.25
N MET A 51 2.04 22.53 -16.13
CA MET A 51 3.08 23.59 -16.14
C MET A 51 4.51 23.03 -16.22
N LEU A 52 4.79 21.91 -15.54
CA LEU A 52 6.14 21.36 -15.39
C LEU A 52 6.54 20.41 -16.51
N LEU A 53 5.61 19.64 -17.08
CA LEU A 53 5.89 18.74 -18.22
C LEU A 53 6.63 19.42 -19.38
N PRO A 54 6.17 20.58 -19.89
CA PRO A 54 6.81 21.20 -21.05
C PRO A 54 8.22 21.73 -20.76
N ARG A 55 8.58 21.96 -19.49
CA ARG A 55 9.89 22.51 -19.10
C ARG A 55 10.87 21.49 -18.52
N PHE A 56 10.38 20.51 -17.77
CA PHE A 56 11.23 19.62 -16.96
C PHE A 56 11.00 18.12 -17.24
N GLY A 57 10.05 17.78 -18.12
CA GLY A 57 9.82 16.41 -18.58
C GLY A 57 9.36 15.43 -17.49
N ALA A 58 9.53 14.14 -17.76
CA ALA A 58 8.91 13.05 -16.99
C ALA A 58 9.39 12.93 -15.52
N VAL A 59 10.61 13.37 -15.20
CA VAL A 59 11.15 13.28 -13.84
C VAL A 59 10.44 14.27 -12.91
N ALA A 60 10.19 15.49 -13.37
CA ALA A 60 9.42 16.47 -12.60
C ALA A 60 7.98 16.01 -12.38
N ALA A 61 7.38 15.36 -13.39
CA ALA A 61 6.05 14.79 -13.24
C ALA A 61 5.99 13.68 -12.18
N ALA A 62 7.00 12.80 -12.13
CA ALA A 62 7.08 11.77 -11.10
C ALA A 62 7.26 12.36 -9.69
N LEU A 63 8.11 13.39 -9.53
CA LEU A 63 8.30 14.08 -8.25
C LEU A 63 7.03 14.81 -7.80
N ASN A 64 6.33 15.46 -8.72
CA ASN A 64 5.06 16.13 -8.42
C ASN A 64 4.02 15.11 -7.94
N THR A 65 3.91 13.96 -8.60
CA THR A 65 3.02 12.86 -8.16
C THR A 65 3.36 12.33 -6.78
N LEU A 66 4.65 12.11 -6.49
CA LEU A 66 5.09 11.73 -5.15
C LEU A 66 4.74 12.81 -4.12
N GLY A 67 5.00 14.08 -4.41
CA GLY A 67 4.70 15.21 -3.53
C GLY A 67 3.22 15.32 -3.21
N CYS A 68 2.36 15.23 -4.23
CA CYS A 68 0.90 15.18 -4.05
C CYS A 68 0.46 14.02 -3.16
N ALA A 69 0.97 12.81 -3.42
CA ALA A 69 0.62 11.63 -2.63
C ALA A 69 1.03 11.78 -1.15
N VAL A 70 2.20 12.35 -0.88
CA VAL A 70 2.68 12.63 0.47
C VAL A 70 1.79 13.67 1.15
N LEU A 71 1.44 14.75 0.46
CA LEU A 71 0.55 15.79 0.99
C LEU A 71 -0.82 15.22 1.36
N VAL A 72 -1.42 14.40 0.51
CA VAL A 72 -2.72 13.76 0.78
C VAL A 72 -2.63 12.79 1.95
N SER A 73 -1.64 11.90 1.93
CA SER A 73 -1.46 10.89 2.96
C SER A 73 -1.18 11.53 4.32
N GLY A 74 -0.35 12.58 4.36
CA GLY A 74 -0.12 13.39 5.55
C GLY A 74 -1.40 14.09 6.04
N GLY A 75 -2.19 14.65 5.12
CA GLY A 75 -3.50 15.24 5.43
C GLY A 75 -4.47 14.24 6.08
N TYR A 76 -4.48 12.99 5.63
CA TYR A 76 -5.28 11.94 6.26
C TYR A 76 -4.77 11.50 7.61
N VAL A 77 -3.47 11.30 7.78
CA VAL A 77 -2.89 10.97 9.10
C VAL A 77 -3.23 12.07 10.09
N TRP A 78 -3.07 13.33 9.71
CA TRP A 78 -3.42 14.47 10.53
C TRP A 78 -4.92 14.50 10.87
N LEU A 79 -5.80 14.26 9.88
CA LEU A 79 -7.24 14.23 10.09
C LEU A 79 -7.66 13.09 11.03
N VAL A 80 -7.07 11.90 10.89
CA VAL A 80 -7.34 10.74 11.73
C VAL A 80 -6.88 10.98 13.16
N GLN A 81 -5.67 11.53 13.35
CA GLN A 81 -5.17 11.87 14.68
C GLN A 81 -6.03 12.93 15.37
N ASN A 82 -6.45 13.97 14.63
CA ASN A 82 -7.17 15.11 15.21
C ASN A 82 -8.68 14.88 15.38
N ARG A 83 -9.32 14.06 14.53
CA ARG A 83 -10.78 13.86 14.54
C ARG A 83 -11.22 12.48 15.00
N ALA A 84 -10.48 11.42 14.66
CA ALA A 84 -10.87 10.05 14.97
C ALA A 84 -10.23 9.53 16.27
N GLY A 85 -9.17 10.18 16.79
CA GLY A 85 -8.49 9.78 18.03
C GLY A 85 -7.83 8.39 17.95
N VAL A 86 -7.68 7.86 16.74
CA VAL A 86 -7.10 6.52 16.52
C VAL A 86 -5.58 6.65 16.55
N ALA A 87 -4.95 5.98 17.51
CA ALA A 87 -3.51 5.89 17.58
C ALA A 87 -2.96 5.17 16.33
N VAL A 88 -1.94 5.76 15.71
CA VAL A 88 -1.26 5.14 14.56
C VAL A 88 -0.58 3.85 15.03
N PRO A 89 -0.83 2.69 14.39
CA PRO A 89 -0.25 1.41 14.79
C PRO A 89 1.22 1.31 14.34
N TRP A 90 2.10 2.07 14.99
CA TRP A 90 3.53 2.18 14.65
C TRP A 90 4.25 0.83 14.62
N LEU A 91 3.87 -0.09 15.50
CA LEU A 91 4.45 -1.44 15.54
C LEU A 91 4.11 -2.23 14.27
N LEU A 92 2.87 -2.15 13.80
CA LEU A 92 2.42 -2.85 12.59
C LEU A 92 3.05 -2.24 11.33
N LEU A 93 3.19 -0.91 11.31
CA LEU A 93 3.95 -0.18 10.28
C LEU A 93 5.42 -0.62 10.24
N GLY A 94 6.07 -0.73 11.40
CA GLY A 94 7.43 -1.24 11.52
C GLY A 94 7.57 -2.68 11.00
N LYS A 95 6.62 -3.56 11.33
CA LYS A 95 6.60 -4.94 10.82
C LYS A 95 6.42 -5.00 9.29
N LEU A 96 5.52 -4.20 8.72
CA LEU A 96 5.32 -4.10 7.28
C LEU A 96 6.58 -3.58 6.58
N LEU A 97 7.20 -2.54 7.12
CA LEU A 97 8.43 -1.97 6.58
C LEU A 97 9.59 -2.96 6.67
N GLY A 98 9.74 -3.66 7.80
CA GLY A 98 10.71 -4.74 7.95
C GLY A 98 10.49 -5.88 6.96
N GLY A 99 9.23 -6.28 6.77
CA GLY A 99 8.86 -7.29 5.78
C GLY A 99 9.20 -6.88 4.34
N PHE A 100 8.90 -5.63 3.99
CA PHE A 100 9.28 -5.05 2.70
C PHE A 100 10.80 -5.03 2.48
N LEU A 101 11.58 -4.58 3.48
CA LEU A 101 13.04 -4.56 3.38
C LEU A 101 13.63 -5.96 3.23
N LEU A 102 13.10 -6.95 3.96
CA LEU A 102 13.51 -8.35 3.85
C LEU A 102 13.22 -8.92 2.46
N LEU A 103 12.06 -8.58 1.87
CA LEU A 103 11.75 -8.97 0.49
C LEU A 103 12.72 -8.33 -0.51
N CYS A 104 13.01 -7.03 -0.37
CA CYS A 104 13.97 -6.36 -1.23
C CYS A 104 15.37 -6.98 -1.11
N ALA A 105 15.81 -7.29 0.12
CA ALA A 105 17.09 -7.95 0.37
C ALA A 105 17.12 -9.38 -0.21
N GLY A 106 16.05 -10.15 -0.05
CA GLY A 106 15.92 -11.49 -0.62
C GLY A 106 15.94 -11.48 -2.15
N TRP A 107 15.19 -10.56 -2.76
CA TRP A 107 15.19 -10.36 -4.22
C TRP A 107 16.59 -9.96 -4.73
N TYR A 108 17.22 -9.00 -4.08
CA TYR A 108 18.57 -8.57 -4.43
C TYR A 108 19.59 -9.71 -4.32
N GLY A 109 19.49 -10.53 -3.27
CA GLY A 109 20.32 -11.72 -3.09
C GLY A 109 20.09 -12.77 -4.19
N LEU A 110 18.83 -13.05 -4.55
CA LEU A 110 18.47 -13.93 -5.66
C LEU A 110 19.07 -13.46 -6.98
N GLN A 111 18.99 -12.15 -7.25
CA GLN A 111 19.52 -11.55 -8.46
C GLN A 111 21.05 -11.67 -8.56
N GLN A 112 21.77 -11.56 -7.43
CA GLN A 112 23.23 -11.67 -7.39
C GLN A 112 23.73 -13.12 -7.47
N THR A 113 22.93 -14.09 -6.99
CA THR A 113 23.40 -15.48 -6.84
C THR A 113 22.91 -16.41 -7.93
N LEU A 114 21.69 -16.22 -8.45
CA LEU A 114 21.02 -17.28 -9.20
C LEU A 114 20.67 -16.94 -10.66
N ALA A 115 20.75 -15.68 -11.09
CA ALA A 115 20.51 -15.22 -12.48
C ALA A 115 19.40 -16.01 -13.19
N LEU A 116 18.29 -16.25 -12.48
CA LEU A 116 17.22 -17.14 -12.92
C LEU A 116 16.38 -16.45 -13.98
N HIS A 117 15.56 -17.22 -14.69
CA HIS A 117 14.54 -16.64 -15.54
C HIS A 117 13.58 -15.80 -14.68
N TRP A 118 13.27 -14.58 -15.10
CA TRP A 118 12.49 -13.59 -14.32
C TRP A 118 11.15 -14.11 -13.77
N LEU A 119 10.52 -15.08 -14.44
CA LEU A 119 9.30 -15.76 -14.00
C LEU A 119 9.52 -16.60 -12.74
N LEU A 120 10.64 -17.32 -12.67
CA LEU A 120 11.03 -18.12 -11.51
C LEU A 120 11.38 -17.22 -10.33
N GLU A 121 12.09 -16.12 -10.57
CA GLU A 121 12.38 -15.13 -9.54
C GLU A 121 11.09 -14.55 -8.96
N SER A 122 10.15 -14.16 -9.83
CA SER A 122 8.85 -13.63 -9.41
C SER A 122 8.04 -14.65 -8.60
N LEU A 123 8.03 -15.91 -9.02
CA LEU A 123 7.36 -16.99 -8.30
C LEU A 123 7.97 -17.20 -6.90
N LEU A 124 9.30 -17.24 -6.82
CA LEU A 124 10.02 -17.37 -5.55
C LEU A 124 9.77 -16.16 -4.64
N ALA A 125 9.71 -14.96 -5.20
CA ALA A 125 9.39 -13.75 -4.44
C ALA A 125 7.97 -13.78 -3.88
N THR A 126 6.98 -14.26 -4.66
CA THR A 126 5.60 -14.44 -4.19
C THR A 126 5.52 -15.47 -3.07
N ILE A 127 6.18 -16.61 -3.21
CA ILE A 127 6.23 -17.65 -2.18
C ILE A 127 6.92 -17.11 -0.92
N GLY A 128 8.08 -16.45 -1.10
CA GLY A 128 8.83 -15.81 -0.02
C GLY A 128 7.98 -14.79 0.74
N PHE A 129 7.20 -13.97 0.03
CA PHE A 129 6.26 -13.03 0.66
C PHE A 129 5.18 -13.72 1.48
N GLY A 130 4.61 -14.82 0.97
CA GLY A 130 3.63 -15.61 1.72
C GLY A 130 4.21 -16.14 3.03
N VAL A 131 5.41 -16.74 2.97
CA VAL A 131 6.11 -17.24 4.16
C VAL A 131 6.43 -16.10 5.14
N LEU A 132 6.98 -15.00 4.64
CA LEU A 132 7.36 -13.85 5.47
C LEU A 132 6.14 -13.23 6.17
N SER A 133 5.00 -13.17 5.49
CA SER A 133 3.75 -12.65 6.04
C SER A 133 3.24 -13.48 7.21
N VAL A 134 3.43 -14.81 7.14
CA VAL A 134 3.10 -15.73 8.23
C VAL A 134 4.10 -15.59 9.38
N VAL A 135 5.41 -15.56 9.09
CA VAL A 135 6.47 -15.45 10.11
C VAL A 135 6.39 -14.14 10.89
N LEU A 136 6.11 -13.02 10.22
CA LEU A 136 5.93 -11.71 10.86
C LEU A 136 4.63 -11.60 11.67
N GLY A 137 3.75 -12.60 11.56
CA GLY A 137 2.43 -12.62 12.18
C GLY A 137 1.51 -11.54 11.59
N LEU A 138 1.71 -11.17 10.32
CA LEU A 138 0.83 -10.23 9.60
C LEU A 138 -0.49 -10.90 9.23
N VAL A 139 -0.50 -12.24 9.09
CA VAL A 139 -1.71 -13.03 8.87
C VAL A 139 -2.09 -13.76 10.17
N PRO A 140 -3.26 -13.46 10.78
CA PRO A 140 -3.76 -14.25 11.89
C PRO A 140 -4.13 -15.66 11.41
N LEU A 141 -3.24 -16.62 11.64
CA LEU A 141 -3.42 -18.03 11.24
C LEU A 141 -4.69 -18.66 11.85
N ALA A 142 -5.17 -18.12 12.97
CA ALA A 142 -6.41 -18.56 13.61
C ALA A 142 -7.66 -18.21 12.76
N GLU A 143 -7.69 -17.02 12.15
CA GLU A 143 -8.76 -16.61 11.24
C GLU A 143 -8.64 -17.33 9.90
N LEU A 144 -7.43 -17.54 9.39
CA LEU A 144 -7.23 -18.31 8.16
C LEU A 144 -7.80 -19.75 8.30
N LYS A 145 -7.58 -20.38 9.46
CA LYS A 145 -8.13 -21.70 9.79
C LYS A 145 -9.65 -21.70 9.94
N SER A 146 -10.28 -20.61 10.39
CA SER A 146 -11.74 -20.55 10.50
C SER A 146 -12.40 -20.45 9.12
N PHE A 147 -11.84 -19.68 8.18
CA PHE A 147 -12.32 -19.62 6.80
C PHE A 147 -12.13 -20.93 6.03
N LEU A 148 -10.98 -21.60 6.20
CA LEU A 148 -10.73 -22.93 5.61
C LEU A 148 -11.68 -24.01 6.17
N ARG A 149 -12.08 -23.92 7.45
CA ARG A 149 -13.06 -24.82 8.06
C ARG A 149 -14.50 -24.54 7.60
N LEU A 150 -14.87 -23.28 7.37
CA LEU A 150 -16.18 -22.94 6.80
C LEU A 150 -16.31 -23.42 5.33
N GLY A 151 -15.23 -23.33 4.55
CA GLY A 151 -15.21 -23.86 3.17
C GLY A 151 -15.36 -25.38 3.10
N ALA A 152 -14.87 -26.12 4.09
CA ALA A 152 -15.02 -27.57 4.21
C ALA A 152 -16.33 -28.02 4.89
N GLY A 153 -17.13 -27.07 5.40
CA GLY A 153 -18.30 -27.33 6.24
C GLY A 153 -19.58 -26.61 5.79
N ALA A 154 -19.67 -26.17 4.53
CA ALA A 154 -20.89 -25.58 3.97
C ALA A 154 -21.98 -26.67 3.76
N LYS A 155 -22.56 -27.17 4.84
CA LYS A 155 -23.95 -27.64 4.79
C LYS A 155 -24.82 -26.39 4.79
N LEU A 156 -25.52 -26.16 3.68
CA LEU A 156 -26.67 -25.26 3.61
C LEU A 156 -27.56 -25.52 4.84
N PRO A 157 -28.01 -24.50 5.59
CA PRO A 157 -28.98 -24.71 6.64
C PRO A 157 -30.27 -25.27 6.01
N PRO A 158 -30.74 -26.47 6.41
CA PRO A 158 -32.10 -26.86 6.11
C PRO A 158 -33.01 -25.95 6.95
N ASN A 159 -33.94 -25.28 6.27
CA ASN A 159 -35.02 -24.47 6.82
C ASN A 159 -34.66 -22.98 7.03
N ALA A 160 -34.75 -22.23 5.94
CA ALA A 160 -35.23 -20.85 6.02
C ALA A 160 -36.74 -20.90 6.33
N PRO A 161 -37.24 -20.20 7.37
CA PRO A 161 -38.65 -19.88 7.49
C PRO A 161 -39.09 -18.90 6.40
#